data_AF-A0A8T3QK17-F1
#
_entry.id   AF-A0A8T3QK17-F1
#
_cell.length_a   1.000
_cell.length_b   1.000
_cell.length_c   1.000
_cell.angle_alpha   90.00
_cell.angle_beta   90.00
_cell.angle_gamma   90.00
#
_symmetry.space_group_name_H-M   'P 1'
#
loop_
_entity.id
_entity.type
_entity.pdbx_description
1 polymer ?
#
loop_
_entity_poly.entity_id
_entity_poly.type
_entity_poly.pdbx_seq_one_letter_code
_entity_poly.pdbx_strand_id
1 'polypeptide(L)'
;MDGPLLDRLAGVPDRLATAARTAPAAAAGEWSPSDVVRHLIAVEEEVWHLRLRHLATEDHPIWAWAEPDRWQGEPDASLEQLLGVYRVARSATVGMLAAFDDADWARTGTHATYGVLDVAALLEKAADHDEEHIASLTG
;
A
#
# COMPACT_ATOMS: atom_id res chain seq x y z
N MET A 1 -12.14 -14.11 8.44
CA MET A 1 -10.80 -13.82 7.85
C MET A 1 -10.74 -14.09 6.34
N ASP A 2 -10.22 -13.12 5.57
CA ASP A 2 -10.08 -13.22 4.10
C ASP A 2 -8.66 -13.64 3.69
N GLY A 3 -8.37 -14.95 3.81
CA GLY A 3 -7.06 -15.54 3.53
C GLY A 3 -6.49 -15.20 2.13
N PRO A 4 -7.28 -15.31 1.05
CA PRO A 4 -6.84 -14.94 -0.29
C PRO A 4 -6.35 -13.48 -0.43
N LEU A 5 -7.00 -12.53 0.25
CA LEU A 5 -6.58 -11.12 0.23
C LEU A 5 -5.24 -10.93 0.96
N LEU A 6 -5.06 -11.59 2.10
CA LEU A 6 -3.78 -11.58 2.83
C LEU A 6 -2.64 -12.14 1.98
N ASP A 7 -2.87 -13.26 1.30
CA ASP A 7 -1.88 -13.86 0.40
C ASP A 7 -1.55 -12.93 -0.78
N ARG A 8 -2.56 -12.28 -1.38
CA ARG A 8 -2.37 -11.29 -2.45
C ARG A 8 -1.47 -10.13 -1.98
N LEU A 9 -1.78 -9.54 -0.82
CA LEU A 9 -1.02 -8.43 -0.24
C LEU A 9 0.40 -8.83 0.14
N ALA A 10 0.56 -10.02 0.76
CA ALA A 10 1.86 -10.56 1.17
C ALA A 10 2.77 -10.85 -0.03
N GLY A 11 2.21 -11.16 -1.20
CA GLY A 11 2.96 -11.36 -2.44
C GLY A 11 3.37 -10.09 -3.18
N VAL A 12 2.83 -8.91 -2.84
CA VAL A 12 3.14 -7.65 -3.54
C VAL A 12 4.64 -7.28 -3.47
N PRO A 13 5.36 -7.38 -2.34
CA PRO A 13 6.76 -7.00 -2.27
C PRO A 13 7.66 -7.76 -3.26
N ASP A 14 7.38 -9.03 -3.54
CA ASP A 14 8.16 -9.83 -4.48
C ASP A 14 7.86 -9.46 -5.94
N ARG A 15 6.59 -9.15 -6.24
CA ARG A 15 6.17 -8.70 -7.57
C ARG A 15 6.70 -7.30 -7.88
N LEU A 16 6.58 -6.37 -6.93
CA LEU A 16 7.16 -5.03 -7.04
C LEU A 16 8.67 -5.09 -7.23
N ALA A 17 9.38 -5.90 -6.43
CA ALA A 17 10.82 -6.03 -6.54
C ALA A 17 11.25 -6.61 -7.89
N THR A 18 10.51 -7.59 -8.43
CA THR A 18 10.75 -8.12 -9.77
C THR A 18 10.57 -7.02 -10.82
N ALA A 19 9.41 -6.36 -10.83
CA ALA A 19 9.08 -5.32 -11.81
C ALA A 19 10.07 -4.15 -11.78
N ALA A 20 10.38 -3.63 -10.59
CA ALA A 20 11.28 -2.48 -10.42
C ALA A 20 12.72 -2.76 -10.87
N ARG A 21 13.21 -4.00 -10.70
CA ARG A 21 14.57 -4.38 -11.13
C ARG A 21 14.69 -4.58 -12.63
N THR A 22 13.61 -4.99 -13.29
CA THR A 22 13.59 -5.24 -14.74
C THR A 22 13.04 -4.07 -15.54
N ALA A 23 12.52 -3.04 -14.88
CA ALA A 23 11.96 -1.86 -15.51
C ALA A 23 13.02 -1.19 -16.42
N PRO A 24 12.63 -0.74 -17.62
CA PRO A 24 13.50 0.09 -18.43
C PRO A 24 13.79 1.42 -17.71
N ALA A 25 14.78 2.16 -18.21
CA ALA A 25 14.98 3.54 -17.76
C ALA A 25 13.70 4.34 -18.01
N ALA A 26 13.23 5.08 -17.00
CA ALA A 26 12.04 5.90 -17.11
C ALA A 26 12.20 6.98 -18.19
N ALA A 27 11.13 7.26 -18.93
CA ALA A 27 11.12 8.34 -19.89
C ALA A 27 11.23 9.70 -19.18
N ALA A 28 11.65 10.74 -19.91
CA ALA A 28 11.77 12.08 -19.34
C ALA A 28 10.41 12.58 -18.83
N GLY A 29 10.33 12.91 -17.55
CA GLY A 29 9.10 13.38 -16.89
C GLY A 29 8.27 12.26 -16.25
N GLU A 30 8.62 11.00 -16.47
CA GLU A 30 8.01 9.85 -15.79
C GLU A 30 8.74 9.52 -14.48
N TRP A 31 8.10 8.70 -13.66
CA TRP A 31 8.66 8.27 -12.39
C TRP A 31 9.69 7.16 -12.61
N SER A 32 10.85 7.28 -11.98
CA SER A 32 11.81 6.19 -11.93
C SER A 32 11.29 5.01 -11.08
N PRO A 33 11.85 3.80 -11.21
CA PRO A 33 11.50 2.69 -10.31
C PRO A 33 11.65 3.05 -8.83
N SER A 34 12.68 3.81 -8.46
CA SER A 34 12.86 4.31 -7.09
C SER A 34 11.75 5.27 -6.67
N ASP A 35 11.27 6.12 -7.58
CA ASP A 35 10.17 7.04 -7.30
C ASP A 35 8.86 6.30 -7.04
N VAL A 36 8.56 5.27 -7.84
CA VAL A 36 7.39 4.42 -7.64
C VAL A 36 7.47 3.70 -6.28
N VAL A 37 8.62 3.13 -5.93
CA VAL A 37 8.77 2.45 -4.63
C VAL A 37 8.63 3.44 -3.47
N ARG A 38 9.18 4.65 -3.58
CA ARG A 38 9.01 5.72 -2.55
C ARG A 38 7.56 6.14 -2.40
N HIS A 39 6.82 6.25 -3.51
CA HIS A 39 5.39 6.51 -3.49
C HIS A 39 4.64 5.43 -2.73
N LEU A 40 4.89 4.16 -3.07
CA LEU A 40 4.23 3.03 -2.41
C LEU A 40 4.56 2.91 -0.92
N ILE A 41 5.77 3.28 -0.49
CA ILE A 41 6.12 3.36 0.95
C ILE A 41 5.26 4.44 1.64
N ALA A 42 5.18 5.65 1.07
CA ALA A 42 4.38 6.73 1.65
C ALA A 42 2.90 6.37 1.73
N VAL A 43 2.36 5.75 0.68
CA VAL A 43 0.97 5.29 0.66
C VAL A 43 0.69 4.22 1.72
N GLU A 44 1.61 3.28 1.95
CA GLU A 44 1.48 2.33 3.06
C GLU A 44 1.37 3.02 4.42
N GLU A 45 2.34 3.89 4.75
CA GLU A 45 2.46 4.46 6.08
C GLU A 45 1.39 5.53 6.37
N GLU A 46 1.14 6.40 5.39
CA GLU A 46 0.30 7.59 5.56
C GLU A 46 -1.17 7.33 5.22
N VAL A 47 -1.45 6.32 4.38
CA VAL A 47 -2.82 6.00 3.95
C VAL A 47 -3.29 4.70 4.57
N TRP A 48 -2.66 3.57 4.26
CA TRP A 48 -3.19 2.26 4.66
C TRP A 48 -3.04 1.99 6.16
N HIS A 49 -1.86 2.18 6.73
CA HIS A 49 -1.62 1.99 8.17
C HIS A 49 -2.46 2.94 9.00
N LEU A 50 -2.58 4.19 8.57
CA LEU A 50 -3.40 5.19 9.25
C LEU A 50 -4.88 4.78 9.25
N ARG A 51 -5.43 4.39 8.09
CA ARG A 51 -6.84 4.01 7.97
C ARG A 51 -7.16 2.69 8.68
N LEU A 52 -6.24 1.72 8.68
CA LEU A 52 -6.36 0.50 9.47
C LEU A 52 -6.40 0.79 10.97
N ARG A 53 -5.53 1.69 11.46
CA ARG A 53 -5.59 2.14 12.86
C ARG A 53 -6.92 2.84 13.18
N HIS A 54 -7.38 3.74 12.32
CA HIS A 54 -8.69 4.37 12.50
C HIS A 54 -9.82 3.34 12.56
N LEU A 55 -9.84 2.35 11.65
CA LEU A 55 -10.81 1.26 11.71
C LEU A 55 -10.70 0.50 13.02
N ALA A 56 -9.51 0.21 13.54
CA ALA A 56 -9.33 -0.49 14.80
C ALA A 56 -9.79 0.32 16.05
N THR A 57 -9.73 1.65 16.01
CA THR A 57 -9.91 2.49 17.21
C THR A 57 -11.11 3.42 17.20
N GLU A 58 -11.70 3.71 16.04
CA GLU A 58 -12.82 4.64 15.88
C GLU A 58 -14.09 3.94 15.41
N ASP A 59 -15.25 4.42 15.88
CA ASP A 59 -16.54 3.78 15.56
C ASP A 59 -16.88 3.78 14.07
N HIS A 60 -16.68 4.93 13.39
CA HIS A 60 -16.92 5.06 11.95
C HIS A 60 -16.10 6.22 11.36
N PRO A 61 -14.81 6.00 11.01
CA PRO A 61 -13.95 7.05 10.49
C PRO A 61 -14.39 7.56 9.11
N ILE A 62 -14.07 8.82 8.79
CA ILE A 62 -14.35 9.43 7.49
C ILE A 62 -13.03 9.89 6.87
N TRP A 63 -12.80 9.54 5.61
CA TRP A 63 -11.56 9.86 4.90
C TRP A 63 -11.84 10.62 3.60
N ALA A 64 -11.04 11.65 3.35
CA ALA A 64 -10.92 12.28 2.04
C ALA A 64 -9.98 11.47 1.13
N TRP A 65 -9.95 11.82 -0.16
CA TRP A 65 -8.85 11.42 -1.04
C TRP A 65 -7.51 11.88 -0.45
N ALA A 66 -6.51 11.01 -0.47
CA ALA A 66 -5.17 11.30 0.01
C ALA A 66 -4.16 10.87 -1.05
N GLU A 67 -3.22 11.76 -1.35
CA GLU A 67 -2.08 11.54 -2.22
C GLU A 67 -0.87 12.06 -1.43
N PRO A 68 -0.12 11.20 -0.74
CA PRO A 68 1.02 11.63 0.05
C PRO A 68 2.16 12.07 -0.87
N ASP A 69 3.01 12.97 -0.36
CA ASP A 69 4.30 13.21 -1.02
C ASP A 69 5.12 11.91 -1.00
N ARG A 70 6.01 11.74 -2.00
CA ARG A 70 6.88 10.56 -2.03
C ARG A 70 7.69 10.47 -0.75
N TRP A 71 7.89 9.24 -0.28
CA TRP A 71 8.70 8.96 0.91
C TRP A 71 10.11 9.53 0.74
N GLN A 72 10.45 10.51 1.58
CA GLN A 72 11.70 11.26 1.46
C GLN A 72 12.88 10.46 2.01
N GLY A 73 12.69 9.80 3.16
CA GLY A 73 13.65 8.86 3.75
C GLY A 73 15.12 9.27 3.64
N GLU A 74 15.97 8.29 3.36
CA GLU A 74 17.38 8.52 3.01
C GLU A 74 17.47 8.98 1.53
N PRO A 75 17.99 10.18 1.23
CA PRO A 75 18.01 10.72 -0.13
C PRO A 75 18.75 9.81 -1.13
N ASP A 76 19.88 9.23 -0.69
CA ASP A 76 20.77 8.41 -1.52
C ASP A 76 20.47 6.90 -1.42
N ALA A 77 19.28 6.53 -0.92
CA ALA A 77 18.88 5.12 -0.85
C ALA A 77 18.89 4.46 -2.24
N SER A 78 19.60 3.34 -2.35
CA SER A 78 19.52 2.46 -3.52
C SER A 78 18.13 1.84 -3.66
N LEU A 79 17.79 1.40 -4.87
CA LEU A 79 16.54 0.69 -5.14
C LEU A 79 16.34 -0.51 -4.19
N GLU A 80 17.39 -1.30 -3.93
CA GLU A 80 17.30 -2.45 -3.03
C GLU A 80 16.99 -2.06 -1.59
N GLN A 81 17.52 -0.94 -1.10
CA GLN A 81 17.18 -0.43 0.23
C GLN A 81 15.71 0.00 0.28
N LEU A 82 15.22 0.70 -0.74
CA LEU A 82 13.83 1.12 -0.84
C LEU A 82 12.87 -0.08 -0.88
N LEU A 83 13.19 -1.10 -1.68
CA LEU A 83 12.41 -2.35 -1.73
C LEU A 83 12.38 -3.06 -0.36
N GLY A 84 13.48 -3.00 0.39
CA GLY A 84 13.55 -3.47 1.78
C GLY A 84 12.61 -2.71 2.71
N VAL A 85 12.60 -1.37 2.62
CA VAL A 85 11.70 -0.52 3.42
C VAL A 85 10.24 -0.82 3.09
N TYR A 86 9.88 -0.86 1.81
CA TYR A 86 8.52 -1.21 1.39
C TYR A 86 8.08 -2.58 1.91
N ARG A 87 8.96 -3.59 1.85
CA ARG A 87 8.66 -4.94 2.38
C ARG A 87 8.35 -4.92 3.87
N VAL A 88 9.07 -4.12 4.65
CA VAL A 88 8.81 -3.96 6.09
C VAL A 88 7.45 -3.29 6.29
N ALA A 89 7.15 -2.22 5.57
CA ALA A 89 5.86 -1.53 5.64
C ALA A 89 4.69 -2.48 5.30
N ARG A 90 4.77 -3.23 4.20
CA ARG A 90 3.76 -4.22 3.80
C ARG A 90 3.62 -5.37 4.80
N SER A 91 4.72 -5.82 5.39
CA SER A 91 4.68 -6.86 6.44
C SER A 91 3.94 -6.36 7.69
N ALA A 92 4.05 -5.08 8.03
CA ALA A 92 3.27 -4.47 9.10
C ALA A 92 1.77 -4.44 8.75
N THR A 93 1.41 -4.13 7.51
CA THR A 93 0.02 -4.18 7.01
C THR A 93 -0.57 -5.57 7.17
N VAL A 94 0.13 -6.61 6.68
CA VAL A 94 -0.30 -8.00 6.81
C VAL A 94 -0.37 -8.42 8.29
N GLY A 95 0.57 -7.98 9.11
CA GLY A 95 0.57 -8.25 10.55
C GLY A 95 -0.61 -7.63 11.30
N MET A 96 -1.01 -6.40 10.96
CA MET A 96 -2.21 -5.76 11.52
C MET A 96 -3.47 -6.54 11.16
N LEU A 97 -3.61 -6.90 9.89
CA LEU A 97 -4.78 -7.65 9.40
C LEU A 97 -4.89 -9.06 9.98
N ALA A 98 -3.74 -9.73 10.19
CA ALA A 98 -3.69 -11.06 10.81
C ALA A 98 -4.07 -11.04 12.30
N ALA A 99 -4.00 -9.88 12.95
CA ALA A 99 -4.39 -9.71 14.35
C ALA A 99 -5.89 -9.38 14.52
N PHE A 100 -6.57 -8.95 13.45
CA PHE A 100 -7.99 -8.60 13.48
C PHE A 100 -8.87 -9.85 13.60
N ASP A 101 -9.85 -9.79 14.50
CA ASP A 101 -10.92 -10.79 14.56
C ASP A 101 -12.05 -10.48 13.58
N ASP A 102 -13.07 -11.34 13.51
CA ASP A 102 -14.18 -11.13 12.57
C ASP A 102 -14.98 -9.84 12.84
N ALA A 103 -15.01 -9.33 14.07
CA ALA A 103 -15.66 -8.07 14.40
C ALA A 103 -14.82 -6.88 13.91
N ASP A 104 -13.50 -6.93 14.06
CA ASP A 104 -12.58 -5.93 13.51
C ASP A 104 -12.66 -5.87 11.98
N TRP A 105 -12.69 -7.02 11.31
CA TRP A 105 -12.86 -7.11 9.85
C TRP A 105 -14.18 -6.51 9.36
N ALA A 106 -15.24 -6.55 10.17
CA ALA A 106 -16.55 -5.99 9.86
C ALA A 106 -16.67 -4.48 10.14
N ARG A 107 -15.64 -3.85 10.74
CA ARG A 107 -15.65 -2.40 10.99
C ARG A 107 -15.58 -1.63 9.69
N THR A 108 -16.28 -0.48 9.65
CA THR A 108 -16.44 0.32 8.44
C THR A 108 -16.03 1.77 8.65
N GLY A 109 -15.59 2.41 7.57
CA GLY A 109 -15.45 3.85 7.46
C GLY A 109 -16.02 4.38 6.14
N THR A 110 -16.21 5.70 6.02
CA THR A 110 -16.67 6.33 4.78
C THR A 110 -15.51 7.02 4.07
N HIS A 111 -15.18 6.57 2.86
CA HIS A 111 -14.30 7.30 1.95
C HIS A 111 -15.12 8.25 1.06
N ALA A 112 -14.71 9.51 0.95
CA ALA A 112 -15.42 10.54 0.20
C ALA A 112 -15.71 10.16 -1.27
N THR A 113 -14.81 9.39 -1.89
CA THR A 113 -14.95 8.93 -3.29
C THR A 113 -15.62 7.56 -3.40
N TYR A 114 -15.35 6.64 -2.47
CA TYR A 114 -15.69 5.22 -2.62
C TYR A 114 -16.89 4.78 -1.77
N GLY A 115 -17.45 5.69 -0.97
CA GLY A 115 -18.54 5.39 -0.06
C GLY A 115 -18.06 4.60 1.16
N VAL A 116 -18.94 3.76 1.70
CA VAL A 116 -18.65 2.95 2.88
C VAL A 116 -17.77 1.77 2.51
N LEU A 117 -16.66 1.60 3.23
CA LEU A 117 -15.71 0.51 3.06
C LEU A 117 -15.52 -0.20 4.40
N ASP A 118 -15.57 -1.53 4.41
CA ASP A 118 -15.02 -2.34 5.49
C ASP A 118 -13.51 -2.56 5.29
N VAL A 119 -12.87 -3.32 6.19
CA VAL A 119 -11.44 -3.62 6.10
C VAL A 119 -11.09 -4.30 4.77
N ALA A 120 -11.87 -5.29 4.34
CA ALA A 120 -11.60 -6.02 3.10
C ALA A 120 -11.70 -5.10 1.88
N ALA A 121 -12.76 -4.29 1.78
CA ALA A 121 -12.96 -3.35 0.69
C ALA A 121 -11.89 -2.25 0.65
N LEU A 122 -11.41 -1.78 1.81
CA LEU A 122 -10.28 -0.86 1.88
C LEU A 122 -9.00 -1.50 1.32
N LEU A 123 -8.74 -2.76 1.65
CA LEU A 123 -7.50 -3.44 1.27
C LEU A 123 -7.53 -3.97 -0.17
N GLU A 124 -8.71 -4.23 -0.74
CA GLU A 124 -8.89 -4.35 -2.19
C GLU A 124 -8.43 -3.06 -2.90
N LYS A 125 -8.74 -1.87 -2.38
CA LYS A 125 -8.23 -0.60 -2.94
C LYS A 125 -6.72 -0.47 -2.83
N ALA A 126 -6.14 -0.93 -1.72
CA ALA A 126 -4.68 -0.97 -1.57
C ALA A 126 -4.04 -1.90 -2.61
N ALA A 127 -4.57 -3.10 -2.78
CA ALA A 127 -4.05 -4.07 -3.74
C ALA A 127 -4.22 -3.59 -5.20
N ASP A 128 -5.36 -3.00 -5.55
CA ASP A 128 -5.59 -2.42 -6.89
C ASP A 128 -4.59 -1.28 -7.19
N HIS A 129 -4.35 -0.41 -6.20
CA HIS A 129 -3.35 0.66 -6.31
C HIS A 129 -1.93 0.10 -6.51
N ASP A 130 -1.55 -0.95 -5.78
CA ASP A 130 -0.24 -1.59 -5.98
C ASP A 130 -0.10 -2.15 -7.40
N GLU A 131 -1.14 -2.81 -7.94
CA GLU A 131 -1.09 -3.36 -9.30
C GLU A 131 -0.93 -2.27 -10.35
N GLU A 132 -1.60 -1.13 -10.19
CA GLU A 132 -1.48 0.02 -11.10
C GLU A 132 -0.03 0.50 -11.18
N HIS A 133 0.63 0.66 -10.03
CA HIS A 133 2.04 1.08 -9.97
C HIS A 133 2.99 0.00 -10.46
N ILE A 134 2.73 -1.27 -10.17
CA ILE A 134 3.54 -2.38 -10.71
C ILE A 134 3.43 -2.43 -12.23
N ALA A 135 2.23 -2.27 -12.79
CA ALA A 135 2.01 -2.26 -14.23
C ALA A 135 2.74 -1.08 -14.91
N SER A 136 2.84 0.06 -14.25
CA SER A 136 3.61 1.22 -14.75
C SER A 136 5.11 0.92 -14.97
N LEU A 137 5.65 -0.10 -14.30
CA LEU A 137 7.06 -0.49 -14.38
C LEU A 137 7.34 -1.53 -15.48
N THR A 138 6.32 -2.22 -15.99
CA THR A 138 6.52 -3.39 -16.87
C THR A 138 6.39 -3.10 -18.35
N GLY A 139 5.70 -2.03 -18.76
CA GLY A 139 5.54 -1.63 -20.17
C GLY A 139 4.63 -2.52 -21.00
#